data_AF-A0A1M4T418-F1
#
_entry.id   AF-A0A1M4T418-F1
#
_cell.length_a   1.000
_cell.length_b   1.000
_cell.length_c   1.000
_cell.angle_alpha   90.00
_cell.angle_beta   90.00
_cell.angle_gamma   90.00
#
_symmetry.space_group_name_H-M   'P 1'
#
loop_
_entity.id
_entity.type
_entity.pdbx_description
1 polymer ?
#
loop_
_entity_poly.entity_id
_entity_poly.type
_entity_poly.pdbx_seq_one_letter_code
_entity_poly.pdbx_strand_id
1 'polypeptide(L)'
;MLMKLFFICLLLFLSFGELAQANTPEKIGETTMQKGMLSLKDINTVRDYVQKSSVNYNQILNIQNDSIITSAPRESFKIKLDRVTSSRTFQLVYIGAPLIAGGLIVKYGDDHFRSLRNEYIPTFRQHYDDYLQFAPAVAMIGMKIGGVEGRSSWSRMLASDAFSAAIIAAAVNTLKTTTNVMRPDGSNNHSFPSGHTATAFMAATMMHKEYGLTRSPWYSIGAYSLATITGVTRQLNNKHWLSDIMVGAGIGILSTEFGYFLADVLFKDKGITHSYLEEEQFDRFHNPSFFGLYLGVNLLPGEFSMHNGSSLSLSAGSNAGLEGAWFMNPYLGFGGRFSVASMGVLVDDVAQNDNLDIFTGSVGPYFSYPISSRWSAGSKLLAGYSHFSKYTLSSSTAEIGKKGGLTFGTGISMNYLVKQNFGVRFFVDYNLLPSPVPGNCTIKHLLTTGGSVNVQF
;
A
#
# COMPACT_ATOMS: atom_id res chain seq x y z
N MET A 1 -21.31 11.96 3.05
CA MET A 1 -21.55 10.94 2.00
C MET A 1 -20.25 10.51 1.32
N LEU A 2 -19.40 11.43 0.85
CA LEU A 2 -18.11 11.12 0.23
C LEU A 2 -17.10 10.40 1.14
N MET A 3 -17.08 10.65 2.46
CA MET A 3 -16.14 9.95 3.36
C MET A 3 -16.57 8.52 3.73
N LYS A 4 -17.88 8.24 3.70
CA LYS A 4 -18.39 6.85 3.71
C LYS A 4 -17.98 6.16 2.41
N LEU A 5 -18.05 6.86 1.27
CA LEU A 5 -17.50 6.40 -0.01
C LEU A 5 -15.98 6.21 0.05
N PHE A 6 -15.24 7.06 0.77
CA PHE A 6 -13.79 6.94 0.97
C PHE A 6 -13.42 5.70 1.80
N PHE A 7 -14.11 5.43 2.90
CA PHE A 7 -13.89 4.19 3.66
C PHE A 7 -14.38 2.96 2.89
N ILE A 8 -15.52 3.03 2.20
CA ILE A 8 -15.98 1.97 1.29
C ILE A 8 -14.98 1.79 0.14
N CYS A 9 -14.38 2.85 -0.40
CA CYS A 9 -13.33 2.77 -1.40
C CYS A 9 -12.03 2.26 -0.79
N LEU A 10 -11.62 2.59 0.43
CA LEU A 10 -10.45 2.00 1.09
C LEU A 10 -10.65 0.50 1.35
N LEU A 11 -11.88 0.13 1.74
CA LEU A 11 -12.33 -1.25 1.91
C LEU A 11 -12.34 -2.00 0.58
N LEU A 12 -12.89 -1.40 -0.48
CA LEU A 12 -12.89 -1.96 -1.82
C LEU A 12 -11.47 -1.96 -2.42
N PHE A 13 -10.63 -0.94 -2.28
CA PHE A 13 -9.30 -0.85 -2.90
C PHE A 13 -8.27 -1.81 -2.29
N LEU A 14 -8.30 -2.01 -0.98
CA LEU A 14 -7.51 -3.09 -0.35
C LEU A 14 -8.04 -4.48 -0.73
N SER A 15 -9.28 -4.57 -1.22
CA SER A 15 -9.88 -5.77 -1.84
C SER A 15 -9.65 -5.87 -3.37
N PHE A 16 -9.46 -4.75 -4.08
CA PHE A 16 -9.50 -4.64 -5.55
C PHE A 16 -8.10 -4.63 -6.20
N GLY A 17 -7.01 -4.57 -5.41
CA GLY A 17 -5.65 -4.79 -5.91
C GLY A 17 -5.45 -6.12 -6.65
N GLU A 18 -6.38 -7.05 -6.51
CA GLU A 18 -6.38 -8.34 -7.20
C GLU A 18 -7.67 -8.57 -8.06
N LEU A 19 -8.56 -7.58 -8.21
CA LEU A 19 -9.71 -7.65 -9.14
C LEU A 19 -9.31 -7.52 -10.62
N ALA A 20 -8.05 -7.21 -10.92
CA ALA A 20 -7.50 -7.20 -12.27
C ALA A 20 -7.25 -8.61 -12.87
N GLN A 21 -7.72 -9.67 -12.19
CA GLN A 21 -7.52 -11.07 -12.60
C GLN A 21 -8.75 -11.74 -13.25
N ALA A 22 -9.81 -10.98 -13.55
CA ALA A 22 -11.07 -11.53 -14.08
C ALA A 22 -11.14 -11.64 -15.62
N ASN A 23 -10.03 -11.51 -16.37
CA ASN A 23 -10.02 -11.72 -17.83
C ASN A 23 -8.89 -12.67 -18.25
N THR A 24 -9.17 -13.97 -18.19
CA THR A 24 -8.56 -14.96 -19.08
C THR A 24 -9.68 -15.64 -19.86
N PRO A 25 -9.74 -15.52 -21.21
CA PRO A 25 -10.70 -16.27 -21.98
C PRO A 25 -10.38 -17.76 -21.89
N GLU A 26 -11.37 -18.50 -21.43
CA GLU A 26 -11.46 -19.95 -21.45
C GLU A 26 -11.25 -20.45 -22.89
N LYS A 27 -10.08 -21.03 -23.20
CA LYS A 27 -9.93 -21.84 -24.42
C LYS A 27 -10.25 -23.29 -24.07
N ILE A 28 -11.54 -23.59 -24.17
CA ILE A 28 -12.08 -24.93 -24.38
C ILE A 28 -11.43 -25.49 -25.66
N GLY A 29 -11.00 -26.75 -25.58
CA GLY A 29 -10.28 -27.41 -26.65
C GLY A 29 -11.11 -27.63 -27.92
N GLU A 30 -10.44 -27.62 -29.06
CA GLU A 30 -10.91 -28.32 -30.25
C GLU A 30 -9.72 -28.97 -30.95
N THR A 31 -9.87 -30.28 -31.14
CA THR A 31 -8.99 -31.15 -31.89
C THR A 31 -9.34 -30.97 -33.36
N THR A 32 -8.36 -30.74 -34.24
CA THR A 32 -8.48 -31.17 -35.65
C THR A 32 -7.10 -31.53 -36.17
N MET A 33 -6.89 -32.83 -36.33
CA MET A 33 -5.85 -33.40 -37.17
C MET A 33 -6.10 -33.00 -38.63
N GLN A 34 -5.10 -32.41 -39.28
CA GLN A 34 -4.95 -32.59 -40.73
C GLN A 34 -3.48 -32.74 -41.11
N LYS A 35 -3.23 -33.86 -41.80
CA LYS A 35 -1.97 -34.39 -42.28
C LYS A 35 -1.28 -33.42 -43.26
N GLY A 36 0.03 -33.30 -43.12
CA GLY A 36 0.94 -32.84 -44.17
C GLY A 36 2.26 -33.62 -44.07
N MET A 37 2.45 -34.58 -44.97
CA MET A 37 3.66 -35.40 -45.14
C MET A 37 4.95 -34.57 -45.13
N LEU A 38 5.92 -34.95 -44.28
CA LEU A 38 7.34 -34.66 -44.49
C LEU A 38 8.12 -35.98 -44.44
N SER A 39 8.99 -36.15 -45.43
CA SER A 39 9.62 -37.39 -45.87
C SER A 39 10.75 -37.83 -44.92
N LEU A 40 10.90 -39.14 -44.73
CA LEU A 40 11.93 -39.79 -43.90
C LEU A 40 13.39 -39.53 -44.34
N LYS A 41 13.65 -38.73 -45.38
CA LYS A 41 14.99 -38.30 -45.78
C LYS A 41 15.51 -37.08 -45.00
N ASP A 42 14.64 -36.27 -44.40
CA ASP A 42 15.04 -35.02 -43.73
C ASP A 42 15.50 -35.20 -42.27
N ILE A 43 15.17 -36.33 -41.63
CA ILE A 43 15.50 -36.60 -40.23
C ILE A 43 17.01 -36.87 -40.03
N ASN A 44 17.68 -37.45 -41.02
CA ASN A 44 19.12 -37.73 -40.93
C ASN A 44 19.98 -36.48 -41.17
N THR A 45 19.51 -35.54 -42.00
CA THR A 45 20.21 -34.28 -42.26
C THR A 45 20.13 -33.33 -41.06
N VAL A 46 19.02 -33.33 -40.32
CA VAL A 46 18.87 -32.55 -39.07
C VAL A 46 19.74 -33.11 -37.95
N ARG A 47 19.88 -34.45 -37.85
CA ARG A 47 20.75 -35.08 -36.85
C ARG A 47 22.23 -34.75 -37.08
N ASP A 48 22.69 -34.74 -38.33
CA ASP A 48 24.07 -34.36 -38.66
C ASP A 48 24.36 -32.87 -38.46
N TYR A 49 23.36 -31.99 -38.60
CA TYR A 49 23.52 -30.56 -38.34
C TYR A 49 23.61 -30.26 -36.83
N VAL A 50 22.79 -30.93 -36.02
CA VAL A 50 22.78 -30.78 -34.55
C VAL A 50 24.05 -31.34 -33.91
N GLN A 51 24.64 -32.39 -34.48
CA GLN A 51 25.87 -33.00 -33.96
C GLN A 51 27.14 -32.21 -34.32
N LYS A 52 27.09 -31.36 -35.35
CA LYS A 52 28.19 -30.46 -35.75
C LYS A 52 28.17 -29.10 -35.05
N SER A 53 27.08 -28.76 -34.36
CA SER A 53 26.88 -27.50 -33.62
C SER A 53 27.05 -27.63 -32.11
N SER A 54 27.80 -28.63 -31.62
CA SER A 54 28.19 -28.74 -30.21
C SER A 54 29.22 -27.66 -29.86
N VAL A 55 28.76 -26.41 -29.77
CA VAL A 55 29.51 -25.29 -29.19
C VAL A 55 29.67 -25.57 -27.70
N ASN A 56 30.92 -25.70 -27.29
CA ASN A 56 31.31 -26.01 -25.92
C ASN A 56 30.94 -24.83 -25.01
N TYR A 57 29.92 -25.00 -24.17
CA TYR A 57 29.37 -23.96 -23.28
C TYR A 57 30.44 -23.33 -22.35
N ASN A 58 31.51 -24.09 -22.04
CA ASN A 58 32.63 -23.61 -21.22
C ASN A 58 33.56 -22.65 -21.97
N GLN A 59 33.51 -22.60 -23.30
CA GLN A 59 34.29 -21.66 -24.11
C GLN A 59 33.63 -20.28 -24.18
N ILE A 60 32.30 -20.21 -24.10
CA ILE A 60 31.54 -18.94 -24.09
C ILE A 60 31.75 -18.18 -22.78
N LEU A 61 31.88 -18.89 -21.65
CA LEU A 61 32.17 -18.28 -20.34
C LEU A 61 33.58 -17.68 -20.24
N ASN A 62 34.55 -18.18 -21.03
CA ASN A 62 35.92 -17.65 -21.02
C ASN A 62 36.14 -16.48 -21.99
N ILE A 63 35.30 -16.32 -23.03
CA ILE A 63 35.42 -15.19 -23.97
C ILE A 63 34.85 -13.89 -23.36
N GLN A 64 33.97 -14.00 -22.36
CA GLN A 64 33.38 -12.82 -21.70
C GLN A 64 34.28 -12.17 -20.64
N ASN A 65 35.42 -12.80 -20.29
CA ASN A 65 36.37 -12.27 -19.32
C ASN A 65 37.53 -11.45 -19.93
N ASP A 66 37.64 -11.38 -21.27
CA ASP A 66 38.77 -10.71 -21.94
C ASP A 66 38.42 -9.41 -22.68
N SER A 67 37.19 -8.95 -22.60
CA SER A 67 36.84 -7.59 -23.02
C SER A 67 36.91 -6.65 -21.81
N ILE A 68 37.99 -5.88 -21.73
CA ILE A 68 38.10 -4.66 -20.90
C ILE A 68 37.05 -3.66 -21.41
N ILE A 69 35.80 -3.86 -21.00
CA ILE A 69 34.76 -2.86 -21.03
C ILE A 69 34.59 -2.46 -19.58
N THR A 70 34.98 -1.22 -19.28
CA THR A 70 34.74 -0.52 -18.02
C THR A 70 33.23 -0.54 -17.74
N SER A 71 32.76 -1.59 -17.08
CA SER A 71 31.37 -1.75 -16.66
C SER A 71 31.12 -0.77 -15.51
N ALA A 72 30.48 0.33 -15.88
CA ALA A 72 30.15 1.43 -15.00
C ALA A 72 29.45 0.94 -13.71
N PRO A 73 29.72 1.56 -12.55
CA PRO A 73 29.21 1.14 -11.23
C PRO A 73 27.67 1.01 -11.12
N ARG A 74 26.90 1.49 -12.11
CA ARG A 74 25.44 1.49 -12.18
C ARG A 74 24.79 0.12 -12.42
N GLU A 75 25.44 -0.84 -13.09
CA GLU A 75 24.85 -2.20 -13.23
C GLU A 75 24.96 -3.00 -11.93
N SER A 76 26.05 -2.80 -11.17
CA SER A 76 26.28 -3.49 -9.90
C SER A 76 25.22 -3.17 -8.84
N PHE A 77 24.73 -1.92 -8.80
CA PHE A 77 23.70 -1.51 -7.85
C PHE A 77 22.34 -2.16 -8.15
N LYS A 78 21.97 -2.26 -9.43
CA LYS A 78 20.69 -2.84 -9.87
C LYS A 78 20.61 -4.32 -9.52
N ILE A 79 21.65 -5.08 -9.87
CA ILE A 79 21.75 -6.51 -9.55
C ILE A 79 21.75 -6.75 -8.03
N LYS A 80 22.42 -5.88 -7.26
CA LYS A 80 22.37 -5.92 -5.80
C LYS A 80 20.97 -5.64 -5.26
N LEU A 81 20.27 -4.64 -5.80
CA LEU A 81 18.91 -4.30 -5.37
C LEU A 81 17.93 -5.43 -5.68
N ASP A 82 17.98 -5.99 -6.88
CA ASP A 82 17.15 -7.14 -7.26
C ASP A 82 17.43 -8.33 -6.33
N ARG A 83 18.71 -8.66 -6.08
CA ARG A 83 19.12 -9.72 -5.16
C ARG A 83 18.65 -9.49 -3.71
N VAL A 84 18.70 -8.26 -3.22
CA VAL A 84 18.22 -7.90 -1.87
C VAL A 84 16.71 -8.05 -1.82
N THR A 85 15.99 -7.53 -2.81
CA THR A 85 14.52 -7.57 -2.86
C THR A 85 13.96 -8.98 -3.11
N SER A 86 14.74 -9.86 -3.76
CA SER A 86 14.40 -11.27 -3.95
C SER A 86 14.86 -12.16 -2.79
N SER A 87 15.53 -11.61 -1.77
CA SER A 87 16.00 -12.40 -0.63
C SER A 87 14.82 -12.84 0.25
N ARG A 88 14.90 -14.07 0.78
CA ARG A 88 13.86 -14.61 1.69
C ARG A 88 13.61 -13.68 2.88
N THR A 89 14.66 -13.07 3.44
CA THR A 89 14.53 -12.12 4.56
C THR A 89 13.77 -10.85 4.17
N PHE A 90 14.04 -10.31 2.97
CA PHE A 90 13.30 -9.15 2.48
C PHE A 90 11.84 -9.52 2.20
N GLN A 91 11.58 -10.68 1.60
CA GLN A 91 10.23 -11.19 1.37
C GLN A 91 9.43 -11.41 2.67
N LEU A 92 10.08 -11.70 3.81
CA LEU A 92 9.41 -11.76 5.12
C LEU A 92 9.02 -10.38 5.66
N VAL A 93 9.72 -9.32 5.27
CA VAL A 93 9.65 -8.01 5.93
C VAL A 93 9.01 -6.92 5.07
N TYR A 94 8.97 -7.07 3.74
CA TYR A 94 8.63 -6.00 2.80
C TYR A 94 7.21 -5.44 2.93
N ILE A 95 6.24 -6.21 3.43
CA ILE A 95 4.89 -5.69 3.68
C ILE A 95 4.78 -5.10 5.08
N GLY A 96 5.27 -5.82 6.09
CA GLY A 96 5.05 -5.47 7.48
C GLY A 96 5.88 -4.28 7.97
N ALA A 97 7.14 -4.14 7.54
CA ALA A 97 7.99 -3.04 7.99
C ALA A 97 7.53 -1.66 7.49
N PRO A 98 7.14 -1.47 6.21
CA PRO A 98 6.60 -0.19 5.76
C PRO A 98 5.30 0.19 6.46
N LEU A 99 4.44 -0.77 6.81
CA LEU A 99 3.22 -0.51 7.59
C LEU A 99 3.54 -0.03 9.00
N ILE A 100 4.53 -0.62 9.66
CA ILE A 100 4.98 -0.17 10.99
C ILE A 100 5.60 1.22 10.89
N ALA A 101 6.51 1.44 9.94
CA ALA A 101 7.17 2.73 9.76
C ALA A 101 6.15 3.83 9.42
N GLY A 102 5.23 3.56 8.49
CA GLY A 102 4.13 4.46 8.13
C GLY A 102 3.21 4.75 9.32
N GLY A 103 2.86 3.72 10.10
CA GLY A 103 2.05 3.90 11.31
C GLY A 103 2.75 4.78 12.35
N LEU A 104 4.05 4.61 12.56
CA LEU A 104 4.84 5.46 13.47
C LEU A 104 4.93 6.92 12.99
N ILE A 105 4.97 7.16 11.67
CA ILE A 105 4.90 8.51 11.10
C ILE A 105 3.50 9.10 11.28
N VAL A 106 2.46 8.32 11.02
CA VAL A 106 1.05 8.73 11.16
C VAL A 106 0.69 9.03 12.62
N LYS A 107 1.40 8.42 13.58
CA LYS A 107 1.20 8.66 15.01
C LYS A 107 1.27 10.15 15.39
N TYR A 108 2.08 10.94 14.69
CA TYR A 108 2.18 12.39 14.92
C TYR A 108 0.94 13.18 14.47
N GLY A 109 0.04 12.60 13.67
CA GLY A 109 -1.18 13.22 13.14
C GLY A 109 -2.48 12.54 13.60
N ASP A 110 -2.43 11.66 14.59
CA ASP A 110 -3.57 10.82 15.02
C ASP A 110 -4.79 11.63 15.47
N ASP A 111 -4.58 12.75 16.17
CA ASP A 111 -5.64 13.66 16.62
C ASP A 111 -6.44 14.25 15.45
N HIS A 112 -5.78 14.47 14.31
CA HIS A 112 -6.38 15.03 13.11
C HIS A 112 -7.23 13.99 12.35
N PHE A 113 -6.83 12.71 12.35
CA PHE A 113 -7.68 11.65 11.78
C PHE A 113 -8.94 11.41 12.63
N ARG A 114 -8.85 11.61 13.95
CA ARG A 114 -10.00 11.53 14.85
C ARG A 114 -10.97 12.68 14.64
N SER A 115 -10.49 13.91 14.44
CA SER A 115 -11.38 15.05 14.13
C SER A 115 -12.16 14.81 12.83
N LEU A 116 -11.48 14.38 11.76
CA LEU A 116 -12.13 13.99 10.50
C LEU A 116 -13.25 12.94 10.72
N ARG A 117 -12.97 11.86 11.42
CA ARG A 117 -13.99 10.84 11.71
C ARG A 117 -15.14 11.40 12.55
N ASN A 118 -14.86 12.17 13.60
CA ASN A 118 -15.88 12.74 14.48
C ASN A 118 -16.80 13.71 13.75
N GLU A 119 -16.25 14.47 12.80
CA GLU A 119 -16.96 15.47 12.01
C GLU A 119 -17.90 14.83 10.97
N TYR A 120 -17.46 13.75 10.31
CA TYR A 120 -18.21 13.16 9.20
C TYR A 120 -18.97 11.86 9.54
N ILE A 121 -18.59 11.14 10.60
CA ILE A 121 -19.22 9.89 11.06
C ILE A 121 -19.28 9.83 12.61
N PRO A 122 -20.05 10.74 13.25
CA PRO A 122 -20.05 10.89 14.72
C PRO A 122 -20.67 9.69 15.48
N THR A 123 -21.64 8.99 14.89
CA THR A 123 -22.52 8.03 15.60
C THR A 123 -22.20 6.55 15.34
N PHE A 124 -21.07 6.24 14.70
CA PHE A 124 -20.71 4.86 14.40
C PHE A 124 -20.29 4.10 15.67
N ARG A 125 -21.12 3.12 16.07
CA ARG A 125 -20.89 2.19 17.18
C ARG A 125 -21.40 0.82 16.79
N GLN A 126 -20.50 -0.08 16.41
CA GLN A 126 -20.86 -1.44 16.00
C GLN A 126 -19.87 -2.44 16.58
N HIS A 127 -20.33 -3.59 17.08
CA HIS A 127 -19.49 -4.59 17.76
C HIS A 127 -19.10 -5.79 16.87
N TYR A 128 -19.50 -5.79 15.59
CA TYR A 128 -19.23 -6.92 14.70
C TYR A 128 -17.73 -7.17 14.48
N ASP A 129 -16.91 -6.15 14.71
CA ASP A 129 -15.46 -6.18 14.62
C ASP A 129 -14.78 -7.05 15.69
N ASP A 130 -15.46 -7.39 16.79
CA ASP A 130 -14.94 -8.33 17.81
C ASP A 130 -14.88 -9.76 17.27
N TYR A 131 -15.82 -10.11 16.39
CA TYR A 131 -15.93 -11.44 15.80
C TYR A 131 -15.26 -11.51 14.43
N LEU A 132 -15.34 -10.43 13.64
CA LEU A 132 -14.84 -10.40 12.27
C LEU A 132 -13.33 -10.62 12.17
N GLN A 133 -12.58 -10.28 13.22
CA GLN A 133 -11.13 -10.48 13.25
C GLN A 133 -10.70 -11.94 13.09
N PHE A 134 -11.54 -12.89 13.53
CA PHE A 134 -11.26 -14.32 13.46
C PHE A 134 -11.79 -14.95 12.17
N ALA A 135 -12.57 -14.22 11.37
CA ALA A 135 -13.22 -14.75 10.18
C ALA A 135 -12.23 -15.38 9.17
N PRO A 136 -11.06 -14.78 8.87
CA PRO A 136 -10.08 -15.42 8.00
C PRO A 136 -9.53 -16.74 8.56
N ALA A 137 -9.30 -16.83 9.87
CA ALA A 137 -8.78 -18.04 10.51
C ALA A 137 -9.84 -19.16 10.54
N VAL A 138 -11.10 -18.81 10.84
CA VAL A 138 -12.22 -19.76 10.80
C VAL A 138 -12.42 -20.27 9.37
N ALA A 139 -12.36 -19.39 8.37
CA ALA A 139 -12.43 -19.79 6.96
C ALA A 139 -11.27 -20.73 6.58
N MET A 140 -10.04 -20.39 6.96
CA MET A 140 -8.85 -21.20 6.72
C MET A 140 -8.96 -22.62 7.31
N ILE A 141 -9.36 -22.74 8.58
CA ILE A 141 -9.54 -24.03 9.25
C ILE A 141 -10.73 -24.77 8.63
N GLY A 142 -11.85 -24.09 8.38
CA GLY A 142 -13.04 -24.66 7.77
C GLY A 142 -12.78 -25.27 6.39
N MET A 143 -11.99 -24.58 5.55
CA MET A 143 -11.56 -25.12 4.26
C MET A 143 -10.72 -26.39 4.42
N LYS A 144 -9.83 -26.44 5.42
CA LYS A 144 -9.00 -27.61 5.68
C LYS A 144 -9.79 -28.81 6.17
N ILE A 145 -10.79 -28.57 7.03
CA ILE A 145 -11.76 -29.58 7.47
C ILE A 145 -12.59 -30.07 6.28
N GLY A 146 -12.99 -29.16 5.40
CA GLY A 146 -13.71 -29.46 4.15
C GLY A 146 -12.89 -30.19 3.08
N GLY A 147 -11.64 -30.56 3.38
CA GLY A 147 -10.78 -31.33 2.47
C GLY A 147 -10.04 -30.51 1.42
N VAL A 148 -10.05 -29.17 1.52
CA VAL A 148 -9.24 -28.32 0.65
C VAL A 148 -7.79 -28.37 1.12
N GLU A 149 -6.92 -28.99 0.32
CA GLU A 149 -5.51 -29.08 0.66
C GLU A 149 -4.79 -27.74 0.42
N GLY A 150 -4.33 -27.12 1.50
CA GLY A 150 -3.46 -25.95 1.45
C GLY A 150 -1.98 -26.30 1.26
N ARG A 151 -1.11 -25.35 1.57
CA ARG A 151 0.36 -25.52 1.54
C ARG A 151 0.82 -26.63 2.49
N SER A 152 0.29 -26.65 3.71
CA SER A 152 0.87 -27.42 4.81
C SER A 152 -0.03 -28.56 5.26
N SER A 153 0.55 -29.62 5.83
CA SER A 153 -0.18 -30.65 6.58
C SER A 153 -0.84 -30.04 7.84
N TRP A 154 -1.77 -30.77 8.46
CA TRP A 154 -2.44 -30.31 9.69
C TRP A 154 -1.46 -29.93 10.80
N SER A 155 -0.49 -30.79 11.08
CA SER A 155 0.50 -30.55 12.15
C SER A 155 1.41 -29.35 11.85
N ARG A 156 1.85 -29.21 10.60
CA ARG A 156 2.70 -28.09 10.18
C ARG A 156 1.95 -26.76 10.23
N MET A 157 0.72 -26.71 9.74
CA MET A 157 -0.11 -25.50 9.79
C MET A 157 -0.38 -25.08 11.24
N LEU A 158 -0.81 -26.00 12.09
CA LEU A 158 -1.09 -25.69 13.49
C LEU A 158 0.16 -25.24 14.25
N ALA A 159 1.33 -25.81 13.93
CA ALA A 159 2.59 -25.35 14.51
C ALA A 159 2.95 -23.93 14.04
N SER A 160 2.83 -23.63 12.75
CA SER A 160 2.99 -22.27 12.23
C SER A 160 2.04 -21.31 12.93
N ASP A 161 0.77 -21.69 13.05
CA ASP A 161 -0.28 -20.86 13.65
C ASP A 161 0.01 -20.57 15.13
N ALA A 162 0.46 -21.58 15.87
CA ALA A 162 0.86 -21.44 17.26
C ALA A 162 2.08 -20.53 17.42
N PHE A 163 3.10 -20.67 16.58
CA PHE A 163 4.26 -19.77 16.61
C PHE A 163 3.85 -18.33 16.31
N SER A 164 3.07 -18.11 15.26
CA SER A 164 2.59 -16.78 14.88
C SER A 164 1.76 -16.12 15.98
N ALA A 165 0.81 -16.87 16.57
CA ALA A 165 -0.02 -16.39 17.67
C ALA A 165 0.80 -16.05 18.92
N ALA A 166 1.81 -16.88 19.26
CA ALA A 166 2.70 -16.63 20.38
C ALA A 166 3.53 -15.35 20.18
N ILE A 167 4.07 -15.13 18.98
CA ILE A 167 4.85 -13.93 18.66
C ILE A 167 3.96 -12.68 18.75
N ILE A 168 2.73 -12.72 18.23
CA ILE A 168 1.80 -11.59 18.31
C ILE A 168 1.40 -11.31 19.75
N ALA A 169 1.06 -12.34 20.51
CA ALA A 169 0.70 -12.20 21.91
C ALA A 169 1.85 -11.55 22.69
N ALA A 170 3.09 -11.99 22.46
CA ALA A 170 4.27 -11.39 23.09
C ALA A 170 4.45 -9.93 22.67
N ALA A 171 4.45 -9.64 21.36
CA ALA A 171 4.70 -8.30 20.83
C ALA A 171 3.62 -7.29 21.23
N VAL A 172 2.34 -7.63 21.01
CA VAL A 172 1.21 -6.74 21.27
C VAL A 172 1.05 -6.48 22.77
N ASN A 173 1.09 -7.51 23.62
CA ASN A 173 0.90 -7.32 25.05
C ASN A 173 2.05 -6.51 25.66
N THR A 174 3.31 -6.80 25.27
CA THR A 174 4.47 -6.04 25.73
C THR A 174 4.37 -4.57 25.34
N LEU A 175 4.01 -4.27 24.09
CA LEU A 175 3.89 -2.89 23.63
C LEU A 175 2.71 -2.17 24.30
N LYS A 176 1.58 -2.84 24.52
CA LYS A 176 0.42 -2.25 25.20
C LYS A 176 0.74 -1.84 26.63
N THR A 177 1.37 -2.72 27.40
CA THR A 177 1.71 -2.43 28.80
C THR A 177 2.85 -1.43 28.94
N THR A 178 3.76 -1.36 27.96
CA THR A 178 4.90 -0.44 28.00
C THR A 178 4.51 0.97 27.53
N THR A 179 3.70 1.09 26.47
CA THR A 179 3.41 2.40 25.85
C THR A 179 2.27 3.16 26.49
N ASN A 180 1.32 2.47 27.14
CA ASN A 180 0.19 3.07 27.89
C ASN A 180 -0.57 4.18 27.12
N VAL A 181 -0.75 4.02 25.80
CA VAL A 181 -1.41 5.01 24.95
C VAL A 181 -2.92 5.01 25.22
N MET A 182 -3.46 6.17 25.61
CA MET A 182 -4.90 6.40 25.80
C MET A 182 -5.67 6.18 24.49
N ARG A 183 -6.79 5.46 24.59
CA ARG A 183 -7.69 5.23 23.46
C ARG A 183 -8.39 6.52 23.01
N PRO A 184 -8.76 6.63 21.72
CA PRO A 184 -9.48 7.81 21.21
C PRO A 184 -10.80 8.11 21.94
N ASP A 185 -11.47 7.08 22.47
CA ASP A 185 -12.71 7.16 23.24
C ASP A 185 -12.51 7.41 24.75
N GLY A 186 -11.27 7.50 25.23
CA GLY A 186 -10.95 7.69 26.65
C GLY A 186 -11.22 6.48 27.54
N SER A 187 -11.54 5.31 26.96
CA SER A 187 -11.99 4.15 27.75
C SER A 187 -10.87 3.45 28.54
N ASN A 188 -9.64 3.44 28.04
CA ASN A 188 -8.46 2.90 28.73
C ASN A 188 -7.15 3.30 28.05
N ASN A 189 -6.02 2.94 28.68
CA ASN A 189 -4.65 3.24 28.23
C ASN A 189 -4.01 2.13 27.36
N HIS A 190 -4.82 1.26 26.75
CA HIS A 190 -4.33 0.11 25.96
C HIS A 190 -4.68 0.27 24.47
N SER A 191 -4.35 1.43 23.88
CA SER A 191 -4.59 1.70 22.46
C SER A 191 -3.52 1.08 21.56
N PHE A 192 -2.24 1.39 21.79
CA PHE A 192 -1.14 1.05 20.88
C PHE A 192 -0.49 -0.30 21.19
N PRO A 193 -0.17 -1.14 20.18
CA PRO A 193 -0.77 -1.20 18.84
C PRO A 193 -2.16 -1.88 18.89
N SER A 194 -2.94 -1.86 17.82
CA SER A 194 -4.24 -2.53 17.81
C SER A 194 -4.09 -4.05 17.79
N GLY A 195 -4.49 -4.72 18.89
CA GLY A 195 -4.46 -6.18 18.99
C GLY A 195 -5.47 -6.86 18.06
N HIS A 196 -6.65 -6.25 17.88
CA HIS A 196 -7.66 -6.81 16.99
C HIS A 196 -7.21 -6.75 15.53
N THR A 197 -6.61 -5.63 15.11
CA THR A 197 -6.01 -5.53 13.77
C THR A 197 -4.84 -6.50 13.62
N ALA A 198 -3.97 -6.64 14.63
CA ALA A 198 -2.86 -7.59 14.57
C ALA A 198 -3.34 -9.04 14.38
N THR A 199 -4.36 -9.47 15.13
CA THR A 199 -4.96 -10.80 14.98
C THR A 199 -5.63 -10.99 13.63
N ALA A 200 -6.36 -9.98 13.14
CA ALA A 200 -7.03 -10.08 11.84
C ALA A 200 -6.04 -10.19 10.67
N PHE A 201 -4.98 -9.37 10.68
CA PHE A 201 -3.93 -9.41 9.65
C PHE A 201 -3.04 -10.66 9.78
N MET A 202 -2.87 -11.19 10.98
CA MET A 202 -2.26 -12.51 11.19
C MET A 202 -3.08 -13.60 10.50
N ALA A 203 -4.36 -13.71 10.86
CA ALA A 203 -5.28 -14.68 10.28
C ALA A 203 -5.35 -14.57 8.75
N ALA A 204 -5.35 -13.35 8.22
CA ALA A 204 -5.32 -13.12 6.79
C ALA A 204 -4.01 -13.57 6.13
N THR A 205 -2.88 -13.32 6.78
CA THR A 205 -1.56 -13.75 6.28
C THR A 205 -1.43 -15.28 6.31
N MET A 206 -1.99 -15.95 7.33
CA MET A 206 -2.03 -17.41 7.39
C MET A 206 -2.82 -17.98 6.21
N MET A 207 -4.02 -17.44 5.96
CA MET A 207 -4.86 -17.85 4.83
C MET A 207 -4.19 -17.57 3.48
N HIS A 208 -3.47 -16.45 3.36
CA HIS A 208 -2.66 -16.12 2.19
C HIS A 208 -1.54 -17.16 1.96
N LYS A 209 -0.82 -17.58 2.99
CA LYS A 209 0.25 -18.58 2.89
C LYS A 209 -0.27 -19.98 2.57
N GLU A 210 -1.41 -20.36 3.15
CA GLU A 210 -1.95 -21.71 2.99
C GLU A 210 -2.72 -21.90 1.69
N TYR A 211 -3.50 -20.91 1.26
CA TYR A 211 -4.42 -21.02 0.11
C TYR A 211 -4.21 -19.94 -0.95
N GLY A 212 -3.86 -18.72 -0.53
CA GLY A 212 -3.64 -17.59 -1.43
C GLY A 212 -2.53 -17.84 -2.46
N LEU A 213 -1.39 -18.31 -1.97
CA LEU A 213 -0.21 -18.60 -2.79
C LEU A 213 -0.21 -19.98 -3.42
N THR A 214 -1.12 -20.88 -3.07
CA THR A 214 -1.10 -22.28 -3.55
C THR A 214 -2.28 -22.61 -4.45
N ARG A 215 -3.46 -22.06 -4.17
CA ARG A 215 -4.70 -22.35 -4.89
C ARG A 215 -5.13 -21.18 -5.75
N SER A 216 -5.34 -20.03 -5.13
CA SER A 216 -5.86 -18.87 -5.83
C SER A 216 -5.62 -17.57 -5.04
N PRO A 217 -5.16 -16.50 -5.72
CA PRO A 217 -5.01 -15.19 -5.09
C PRO A 217 -6.28 -14.68 -4.39
N TRP A 218 -7.48 -15.00 -4.92
CA TRP A 218 -8.78 -14.63 -4.34
C TRP A 218 -8.96 -14.94 -2.84
N TYR A 219 -8.30 -15.98 -2.32
CA TYR A 219 -8.30 -16.27 -0.89
C TYR A 219 -7.57 -15.19 -0.08
N SER A 220 -6.46 -14.67 -0.62
CA SER A 220 -5.70 -13.54 -0.06
C SER A 220 -6.55 -12.28 -0.05
N ILE A 221 -7.22 -11.95 -1.17
CA ILE A 221 -8.17 -10.82 -1.22
C ILE A 221 -9.17 -10.94 -0.11
N GLY A 222 -9.96 -12.02 -0.10
CA GLY A 222 -11.06 -12.16 0.85
C GLY A 222 -10.57 -11.99 2.28
N ALA A 223 -9.43 -12.61 2.60
CA ALA A 223 -8.84 -12.57 3.91
C ALA A 223 -8.36 -11.16 4.32
N TYR A 224 -7.56 -10.49 3.49
CA TYR A 224 -7.06 -9.13 3.78
C TYR A 224 -8.15 -8.07 3.71
N SER A 225 -9.22 -8.31 2.93
CA SER A 225 -10.42 -7.46 2.90
C SER A 225 -11.12 -7.49 4.27
N LEU A 226 -11.37 -8.68 4.82
CA LEU A 226 -11.96 -8.84 6.15
C LEU A 226 -11.08 -8.25 7.26
N ALA A 227 -9.75 -8.43 7.14
CA ALA A 227 -8.80 -7.82 8.08
C ALA A 227 -8.82 -6.29 8.03
N THR A 228 -8.91 -5.73 6.82
CA THR A 228 -9.05 -4.30 6.59
C THR A 228 -10.37 -3.77 7.17
N ILE A 229 -11.49 -4.47 6.92
CA ILE A 229 -12.80 -4.12 7.49
C ILE A 229 -12.72 -4.07 9.01
N THR A 230 -12.05 -5.03 9.64
CA THR A 230 -11.81 -5.03 11.08
C THR A 230 -11.03 -3.78 11.52
N GLY A 231 -9.91 -3.48 10.88
CA GLY A 231 -9.10 -2.30 11.20
C GLY A 231 -9.85 -0.97 11.04
N VAL A 232 -10.52 -0.79 9.90
CA VAL A 232 -11.34 0.40 9.61
C VAL A 232 -12.46 0.54 10.65
N THR A 233 -13.18 -0.54 10.96
CA THR A 233 -14.28 -0.50 11.93
C THR A 233 -13.75 -0.12 13.32
N ARG A 234 -12.56 -0.59 13.71
CA ARG A 234 -11.89 -0.20 14.97
C ARG A 234 -11.55 1.30 15.02
N GLN A 235 -11.12 1.90 13.91
CA GLN A 235 -10.93 3.35 13.79
C GLN A 235 -12.26 4.09 13.90
N LEU A 236 -13.27 3.63 13.14
CA LEU A 236 -14.60 4.22 13.12
C LEU A 236 -15.32 4.12 14.45
N ASN A 237 -14.99 3.14 15.30
CA ASN A 237 -15.50 3.01 16.66
C ASN A 237 -14.71 3.84 17.71
N ASN A 238 -13.71 4.64 17.31
CA ASN A 238 -12.80 5.36 18.23
C ASN A 238 -12.08 4.42 19.23
N LYS A 239 -11.91 3.14 18.89
CA LYS A 239 -11.18 2.20 19.75
C LYS A 239 -9.67 2.31 19.58
N HIS A 240 -9.23 2.69 18.39
CA HIS A 240 -7.83 2.75 18.02
C HIS A 240 -7.57 3.92 17.07
N TRP A 241 -6.37 4.49 17.19
CA TRP A 241 -5.85 5.49 16.26
C TRP A 241 -5.49 4.84 14.91
N LEU A 242 -5.37 5.62 13.84
CA LEU A 242 -4.95 5.08 12.53
C LEU A 242 -3.54 4.49 12.62
N SER A 243 -2.64 5.14 13.38
CA SER A 243 -1.31 4.62 13.67
C SER A 243 -1.35 3.23 14.35
N ASP A 244 -2.21 3.03 15.34
CA ASP A 244 -2.39 1.75 16.05
C ASP A 244 -2.78 0.62 15.09
N ILE A 245 -3.62 0.94 14.11
CA ILE A 245 -4.12 -0.01 13.10
C ILE A 245 -3.00 -0.37 12.13
N MET A 246 -2.28 0.62 11.61
CA MET A 246 -1.16 0.37 10.68
C MET A 246 -0.04 -0.45 11.34
N VAL A 247 0.37 -0.07 12.55
CA VAL A 247 1.38 -0.82 13.31
C VAL A 247 0.86 -2.21 13.69
N GLY A 248 -0.40 -2.34 14.10
CA GLY A 248 -1.02 -3.63 14.40
C GLY A 248 -1.02 -4.56 13.19
N ALA A 249 -1.42 -4.07 12.01
CA ALA A 249 -1.40 -4.82 10.76
C ALA A 249 0.02 -5.30 10.41
N GLY A 250 1.02 -4.41 10.51
CA GLY A 250 2.41 -4.75 10.26
C GLY A 250 2.94 -5.83 11.22
N ILE A 251 2.66 -5.72 12.52
CA ILE A 251 3.03 -6.74 13.50
C ILE A 251 2.37 -8.09 13.18
N GLY A 252 1.08 -8.09 12.82
CA GLY A 252 0.34 -9.30 12.47
C GLY A 252 0.97 -10.05 11.29
N ILE A 253 1.32 -9.32 10.23
CA ILE A 253 1.99 -9.86 9.04
C ILE A 253 3.38 -10.39 9.39
N LEU A 254 4.25 -9.59 10.01
CA LEU A 254 5.63 -9.99 10.33
C LEU A 254 5.69 -11.19 11.25
N SER A 255 4.80 -11.25 12.24
CA SER A 255 4.75 -12.37 13.17
C SER A 255 4.28 -13.65 12.50
N THR A 256 3.39 -13.53 11.51
CA THR A 256 2.95 -14.68 10.72
C THR A 256 4.09 -15.19 9.85
N GLU A 257 4.75 -14.29 9.13
CA GLU A 257 5.93 -14.59 8.31
C GLU A 257 7.03 -15.27 9.15
N PHE A 258 7.31 -14.74 10.34
CA PHE A 258 8.29 -15.34 11.24
C PHE A 258 7.84 -16.68 11.82
N GLY A 259 6.56 -16.85 12.17
CA GLY A 259 6.02 -18.12 12.64
C GLY A 259 6.10 -19.22 11.57
N TYR A 260 5.78 -18.90 10.31
CA TYR A 260 5.96 -19.81 9.18
C TYR A 260 7.43 -20.11 8.92
N PHE A 261 8.32 -19.13 9.08
CA PHE A 261 9.77 -19.36 9.02
C PHE A 261 10.23 -20.35 10.10
N LEU A 262 9.79 -20.21 11.35
CA LEU A 262 10.13 -21.14 12.43
C LEU A 262 9.60 -22.55 12.15
N ALA A 263 8.36 -22.66 11.67
CA ALA A 263 7.79 -23.94 11.26
C ALA A 263 8.56 -24.56 10.09
N ASP A 264 8.98 -23.76 9.10
CA ASP A 264 9.80 -24.23 7.99
C ASP A 264 11.17 -24.72 8.46
N VAL A 265 11.77 -24.09 9.48
CA VAL A 265 13.04 -24.57 10.09
C VAL A 265 12.81 -25.89 10.83
N LEU A 266 11.71 -26.01 11.57
CA LEU A 266 11.40 -27.19 12.39
C LEU A 266 11.02 -28.41 11.53
N PHE A 267 10.15 -28.22 10.55
CA PHE A 267 9.62 -29.30 9.71
C PHE A 267 10.41 -29.51 8.40
N LYS A 268 11.29 -28.57 8.03
CA LYS A 268 12.02 -28.58 6.74
C LYS A 268 11.05 -28.77 5.57
N ASP A 269 11.24 -29.79 4.74
CA ASP A 269 10.35 -30.11 3.63
C ASP A 269 9.20 -31.06 4.01
N LYS A 270 9.16 -31.55 5.26
CA LYS A 270 8.13 -32.51 5.69
C LYS A 270 6.78 -31.81 5.87
N GLY A 271 5.73 -32.40 5.29
CA GLY A 271 4.37 -31.89 5.43
C GLY A 271 4.09 -30.63 4.60
N ILE A 272 4.84 -30.39 3.53
CA ILE A 272 4.42 -29.49 2.44
C ILE A 272 3.59 -30.34 1.47
N THR A 273 2.32 -29.95 1.28
CA THR A 273 1.37 -30.64 0.40
C THR A 273 1.32 -29.97 -0.98
N HIS A 274 1.40 -28.63 -1.03
CA HIS A 274 1.40 -27.87 -2.27
C HIS A 274 2.55 -26.85 -2.31
N SER A 275 3.23 -26.79 -3.46
CA SER A 275 4.15 -25.70 -3.79
C SER A 275 3.38 -24.41 -4.03
N TYR A 276 4.06 -23.27 -3.87
CA TYR A 276 3.50 -21.99 -4.27
C TYR A 276 3.30 -21.93 -5.79
N LEU A 277 2.29 -21.16 -6.22
CA LEU A 277 2.08 -20.74 -7.59
C LEU A 277 3.34 -20.02 -8.09
N GLU A 278 3.68 -20.19 -9.37
CA GLU A 278 4.85 -19.55 -9.96
C GLU A 278 4.84 -18.04 -9.73
N GLU A 279 5.97 -17.47 -9.33
CA GLU A 279 6.10 -16.03 -9.14
C GLU A 279 5.90 -15.32 -10.48
N GLU A 280 5.01 -14.32 -10.49
CA GLU A 280 4.82 -13.43 -11.65
C GLU A 280 6.17 -12.85 -12.09
N GLN A 281 6.44 -12.93 -13.39
CA GLN A 281 7.60 -12.25 -13.97
C GLN A 281 7.30 -10.76 -14.07
N PHE A 282 8.22 -9.95 -13.58
CA PHE A 282 8.11 -8.49 -13.59
C PHE A 282 8.97 -7.92 -14.71
N ASP A 283 8.33 -7.29 -15.70
CA ASP A 283 9.04 -6.50 -16.70
C ASP A 283 9.39 -5.13 -16.11
N ARG A 284 10.69 -4.83 -16.07
CA ARG A 284 11.19 -3.52 -15.62
C ARG A 284 10.66 -2.36 -16.44
N PHE A 285 10.50 -2.56 -17.75
CA PHE A 285 10.08 -1.52 -18.68
C PHE A 285 8.59 -1.64 -19.00
N HIS A 286 7.80 -2.11 -18.04
CA HIS A 286 6.35 -2.02 -18.13
C HIS A 286 5.90 -0.55 -18.06
N ASN A 287 4.74 -0.25 -18.64
CA ASN A 287 4.10 1.04 -18.49
C ASN A 287 3.44 1.10 -17.11
N PRO A 288 3.84 2.02 -16.21
CA PRO A 288 3.31 2.05 -14.86
C PRO A 288 2.02 2.87 -14.78
N SER A 289 1.05 2.62 -15.67
CA SER A 289 -0.26 3.28 -15.57
C SER A 289 -0.96 2.82 -14.31
N PHE A 290 -1.62 3.75 -13.62
CA PHE A 290 -2.21 3.44 -12.33
C PHE A 290 -3.43 4.28 -12.01
N PHE A 291 -4.25 3.76 -11.09
CA PHE A 291 -5.30 4.48 -10.39
C PHE A 291 -5.34 4.04 -8.93
N GLY A 292 -5.40 4.98 -8.00
CA GLY A 292 -5.21 4.66 -6.59
C GLY A 292 -5.76 5.68 -5.62
N LEU A 293 -5.81 5.24 -4.36
CA LEU A 293 -6.15 6.07 -3.21
C LEU A 293 -4.90 6.71 -2.65
N TYR A 294 -5.01 8.00 -2.38
CA TYR A 294 -3.97 8.88 -1.91
C TYR A 294 -4.26 9.25 -0.45
N LEU A 295 -3.28 9.08 0.43
CA LEU A 295 -3.37 9.48 1.84
C LEU A 295 -2.08 10.16 2.28
N GLY A 296 -2.19 11.28 3.00
CA GLY A 296 -1.03 11.99 3.50
C GLY A 296 -1.33 12.96 4.62
N VAL A 297 -0.25 13.56 5.12
CA VAL A 297 -0.26 14.64 6.11
C VAL A 297 0.29 15.89 5.44
N ASN A 298 -0.44 16.97 5.58
CA ASN A 298 -0.13 18.32 5.12
C ASN A 298 0.62 19.09 6.19
N LEU A 299 1.73 19.70 5.79
CA LEU A 299 2.50 20.65 6.58
C LEU A 299 2.51 21.97 5.81
N LEU A 300 1.95 23.01 6.42
CA LEU A 300 1.90 24.37 5.87
C LEU A 300 2.79 25.28 6.73
N PRO A 301 4.11 25.33 6.45
CA PRO A 301 4.98 26.22 7.19
C PRO A 301 4.65 27.69 6.85
N GLY A 302 4.17 28.45 7.84
CA GLY A 302 4.05 29.91 7.77
C GLY A 302 2.80 30.51 8.42
N GLU A 303 2.85 31.83 8.64
CA GLU A 303 1.75 32.63 9.20
C GLU A 303 1.04 33.47 8.12
N PHE A 304 -0.22 33.81 8.40
CA PHE A 304 -1.15 34.61 7.62
C PHE A 304 -1.46 35.88 8.42
N SER A 305 -0.94 37.03 8.01
CA SER A 305 -1.30 38.30 8.65
C SER A 305 -2.72 38.70 8.26
N MET A 306 -3.60 38.90 9.25
CA MET A 306 -4.95 39.41 9.04
C MET A 306 -4.97 40.95 9.00
N HIS A 307 -6.05 41.53 8.46
CA HIS A 307 -6.24 42.98 8.37
C HIS A 307 -6.29 43.68 9.75
N ASN A 308 -6.59 42.93 10.81
CA ASN A 308 -6.64 43.43 12.19
C ASN A 308 -5.30 43.32 12.95
N GLY A 309 -4.22 42.86 12.29
CA GLY A 309 -2.90 42.70 12.91
C GLY A 309 -2.65 41.37 13.63
N SER A 310 -3.66 40.49 13.71
CA SER A 310 -3.49 39.12 14.24
C SER A 310 -2.82 38.18 13.22
N SER A 311 -2.06 37.21 13.71
CA SER A 311 -1.48 36.15 12.89
C SER A 311 -2.42 34.94 12.87
N LEU A 312 -2.54 34.32 11.70
CA LEU A 312 -3.24 33.06 11.51
C LEU A 312 -2.21 32.03 11.07
N SER A 313 -2.20 30.84 11.63
CA SER A 313 -1.39 29.73 11.14
C SER A 313 -2.29 28.53 10.90
N LEU A 314 -1.87 27.64 10.00
CA LEU A 314 -2.56 26.36 9.78
C LEU A 314 -1.71 25.27 10.40
N SER A 315 -2.33 24.42 11.23
CA SER A 315 -1.65 23.28 11.83
C SER A 315 -1.45 22.15 10.81
N ALA A 316 -0.74 21.10 11.22
CA ALA A 316 -0.66 19.88 10.40
C ALA A 316 -2.06 19.33 10.12
N GLY A 317 -2.33 19.02 8.86
CA GLY A 317 -3.64 18.58 8.39
C GLY A 317 -3.59 17.21 7.74
N SER A 318 -4.71 16.50 7.63
CA SER A 318 -4.78 15.25 6.87
C SER A 318 -5.23 15.52 5.44
N ASN A 319 -4.75 14.70 4.52
CA ASN A 319 -5.08 14.77 3.11
C ASN A 319 -5.48 13.39 2.59
N ALA A 320 -6.60 13.32 1.88
CA ALA A 320 -7.11 12.10 1.29
C ALA A 320 -7.60 12.36 -0.13
N GLY A 321 -7.40 11.43 -1.06
CA GLY A 321 -7.76 11.68 -2.45
C GLY A 321 -7.70 10.46 -3.36
N LEU A 322 -7.92 10.74 -4.64
CA LEU A 322 -7.74 9.82 -5.76
C LEU A 322 -6.64 10.36 -6.66
N GLU A 323 -5.76 9.49 -7.12
CA GLU A 323 -4.70 9.82 -8.08
C GLU A 323 -4.66 8.75 -9.17
N GLY A 324 -4.49 9.17 -10.42
CA GLY A 324 -4.30 8.23 -11.51
C GLY A 324 -3.54 8.86 -12.67
N ALA A 325 -2.77 8.04 -13.37
CA ALA A 325 -2.02 8.45 -14.54
C ALA A 325 -1.92 7.32 -15.55
N TRP A 326 -2.02 7.67 -16.83
CA TRP A 326 -1.78 6.78 -17.95
C TRP A 326 -0.37 7.02 -18.51
N PHE A 327 0.42 5.95 -18.62
CA PHE A 327 1.79 6.01 -19.13
C PHE A 327 1.85 5.48 -20.56
N MET A 328 2.26 6.35 -21.49
CA MET A 328 2.46 5.99 -22.89
C MET A 328 3.70 5.12 -23.07
N ASN A 329 4.72 5.36 -22.23
CA ASN A 329 5.94 4.58 -22.15
C ASN A 329 6.37 4.49 -20.67
N PRO A 330 7.41 3.72 -20.31
CA PRO A 330 7.80 3.51 -18.92
C PRO A 330 8.26 4.76 -18.17
N TYR A 331 8.44 5.87 -18.90
CA TYR A 331 9.01 7.11 -18.39
C TYR A 331 8.04 8.28 -18.31
N LEU A 332 7.08 8.37 -19.22
CA LEU A 332 6.21 9.52 -19.38
C LEU A 332 4.74 9.11 -19.43
N GLY A 333 3.95 9.77 -18.59
CA GLY A 333 2.51 9.64 -18.54
C GLY A 333 1.80 10.96 -18.30
N PHE A 334 0.48 10.90 -18.37
CA PHE A 334 -0.42 12.03 -18.09
C PHE A 334 -1.53 11.57 -17.17
N GLY A 335 -1.89 12.41 -16.21
CA GLY A 335 -2.82 12.02 -15.18
C GLY A 335 -3.41 13.19 -14.41
N GLY A 336 -4.07 12.85 -13.33
CA GLY A 336 -4.67 13.82 -12.43
C GLY A 336 -4.81 13.30 -11.01
N ARG A 337 -5.01 14.27 -10.12
CA ARG A 337 -5.20 14.06 -8.69
C ARG A 337 -6.36 14.92 -8.21
N PHE A 338 -7.27 14.30 -7.49
CA PHE A 338 -8.30 14.97 -6.72
C PHE A 338 -8.07 14.69 -5.24
N SER A 339 -7.97 15.72 -4.40
CA SER A 339 -7.69 15.56 -2.99
C SER A 339 -8.50 16.51 -2.12
N VAL A 340 -8.85 16.04 -0.93
CA VAL A 340 -9.49 16.81 0.12
C VAL A 340 -8.54 16.83 1.30
N ALA A 341 -8.15 18.04 1.69
CA ALA A 341 -7.37 18.29 2.88
C ALA A 341 -8.26 18.91 3.96
N SER A 342 -8.03 18.55 5.21
CA SER A 342 -8.58 19.24 6.37
C SER A 342 -7.41 19.74 7.21
N MET A 343 -7.48 20.96 7.73
CA MET A 343 -6.38 21.57 8.48
C MET A 343 -6.94 22.36 9.66
N GLY A 344 -6.34 22.22 10.84
CA GLY A 344 -6.75 23.00 12.00
C GLY A 344 -6.33 24.47 11.85
N VAL A 345 -7.16 25.37 12.34
CA VAL A 345 -6.94 26.82 12.25
C VAL A 345 -6.40 27.34 13.60
N LEU A 346 -5.25 28.01 13.58
CA LEU A 346 -4.64 28.65 14.75
C LEU A 346 -4.70 30.17 14.55
N VAL A 347 -5.19 30.92 15.54
CA VAL A 347 -5.20 32.39 15.54
C VAL A 347 -4.35 32.86 16.71
N ASP A 348 -3.27 33.59 16.45
CA ASP A 348 -2.26 34.00 17.43
C ASP A 348 -1.79 32.82 18.32
N ASP A 349 -1.49 31.68 17.67
CA ASP A 349 -1.14 30.39 18.30
C ASP A 349 -2.23 29.74 19.18
N VAL A 350 -3.46 30.26 19.16
CA VAL A 350 -4.61 29.64 19.83
C VAL A 350 -5.41 28.80 18.85
N ALA A 351 -5.51 27.50 19.13
CA ALA A 351 -6.26 26.55 18.32
C ALA A 351 -7.76 26.88 18.36
N GLN A 352 -8.35 26.99 17.17
CA GLN A 352 -9.79 27.14 17.00
C GLN A 352 -10.48 25.77 16.89
N ASN A 353 -11.78 25.74 17.16
CA ASN A 353 -12.53 24.49 17.31
C ASN A 353 -12.97 23.85 15.98
N ASP A 354 -12.81 24.57 14.86
CA ASP A 354 -13.25 24.14 13.53
C ASP A 354 -12.04 23.95 12.59
N ASN A 355 -12.19 23.09 11.58
CA ASN A 355 -11.16 22.84 10.56
C ASN A 355 -11.44 23.63 9.28
N LEU A 356 -10.37 23.97 8.55
CA LEU A 356 -10.44 24.51 7.20
C LEU A 356 -10.25 23.39 6.18
N ASP A 357 -11.30 23.11 5.41
CA ASP A 357 -11.26 22.12 4.33
C ASP A 357 -10.81 22.75 3.00
N ILE A 358 -9.98 22.01 2.27
CA ILE A 358 -9.42 22.40 0.98
C ILE A 358 -9.67 21.29 -0.04
N PHE A 359 -10.43 21.59 -1.08
CA PHE A 359 -10.65 20.70 -2.22
C PHE A 359 -9.70 21.07 -3.33
N THR A 360 -8.93 20.12 -3.84
CA THR A 360 -7.95 20.36 -4.91
C THR A 360 -8.14 19.37 -6.05
N GLY A 361 -8.37 19.88 -7.25
CA GLY A 361 -8.36 19.12 -8.50
C GLY A 361 -7.20 19.57 -9.36
N SER A 362 -6.38 18.64 -9.85
CA SER A 362 -5.17 18.96 -10.61
C SER A 362 -4.87 17.90 -11.67
N VAL A 363 -4.25 18.33 -12.77
CA VAL A 363 -3.87 17.47 -13.91
C VAL A 363 -2.47 17.85 -14.40
N GLY A 364 -1.77 16.91 -15.02
CA GLY A 364 -0.47 17.20 -15.62
C GLY A 364 0.37 15.97 -15.94
N PRO A 365 1.63 16.18 -16.38
CA PRO A 365 2.54 15.10 -16.70
C PRO A 365 3.07 14.39 -15.45
N TYR A 366 3.22 13.08 -15.60
CA TYR A 366 3.86 12.18 -14.65
C TYR A 366 5.11 11.59 -15.29
N PHE A 367 6.16 11.49 -14.49
CA PHE A 367 7.45 10.93 -14.86
C PHE A 367 7.72 9.71 -14.01
N SER A 368 8.32 8.69 -14.61
CA SER A 368 8.72 7.46 -13.93
C SER A 368 10.13 7.09 -14.39
N TYR A 369 10.91 6.51 -13.49
CA TYR A 369 12.21 5.97 -13.79
C TYR A 369 12.32 4.59 -13.15
N PRO A 370 12.32 3.50 -13.95
CA PRO A 370 12.38 2.14 -13.43
C PRO A 370 13.79 1.85 -12.92
N ILE A 371 13.95 1.89 -11.59
CA ILE A 371 15.20 1.58 -10.89
C ILE A 371 15.50 0.08 -11.03
N SER A 372 14.48 -0.75 -10.81
CA SER A 372 14.53 -2.21 -10.86
C SER A 372 13.22 -2.78 -11.44
N SER A 373 13.08 -4.11 -11.52
CA SER A 373 11.83 -4.75 -11.98
C SER A 373 10.62 -4.44 -11.09
N ARG A 374 10.86 -4.03 -9.84
CA ARG A 374 9.79 -3.71 -8.86
C ARG A 374 9.83 -2.27 -8.35
N TRP A 375 10.97 -1.60 -8.43
CA TRP A 375 11.11 -0.24 -7.90
C TRP A 375 11.16 0.80 -9.02
N SER A 376 10.36 1.84 -8.91
CA SER A 376 10.47 3.03 -9.76
C SER A 376 10.47 4.30 -8.94
N ALA A 377 11.33 5.25 -9.32
CA ALA A 377 11.24 6.63 -8.83
C ALA A 377 10.30 7.40 -9.73
N GLY A 378 9.34 8.11 -9.15
CA GLY A 378 8.40 8.95 -9.89
C GLY A 378 8.58 10.43 -9.57
N SER A 379 8.18 11.26 -10.53
CA SER A 379 7.99 12.69 -10.34
C SER A 379 6.70 13.13 -11.03
N LYS A 380 6.16 14.28 -10.68
CA LYS A 380 4.96 14.83 -11.34
C LYS A 380 4.99 16.35 -11.34
N LEU A 381 4.38 16.95 -12.35
CA LEU A 381 4.09 18.37 -12.40
C LEU A 381 2.59 18.52 -12.64
N LEU A 382 1.91 19.22 -11.75
CA LEU A 382 0.44 19.33 -11.76
C LEU A 382 0.05 20.79 -11.76
N ALA A 383 -0.96 21.13 -12.56
CA ALA A 383 -1.64 22.41 -12.51
C ALA A 383 -3.12 22.16 -12.26
N GLY A 384 -3.76 23.01 -11.48
CA GLY A 384 -5.11 22.74 -11.02
C GLY A 384 -5.80 23.91 -10.36
N TYR A 385 -6.89 23.60 -9.68
CA TYR A 385 -7.69 24.55 -8.91
C TYR A 385 -7.91 24.01 -7.50
N SER A 386 -7.66 24.87 -6.51
CA SER A 386 -7.94 24.59 -5.10
C SER A 386 -9.05 25.52 -4.60
N HIS A 387 -10.04 24.96 -3.91
CA HIS A 387 -11.16 25.67 -3.30
C HIS A 387 -11.13 25.48 -1.79
N PHE A 388 -11.18 26.59 -1.06
CA PHE A 388 -11.30 26.58 0.40
C PHE A 388 -12.77 26.62 0.80
N SER A 389 -13.15 25.80 1.78
CA SER A 389 -14.49 25.81 2.38
C SER A 389 -14.68 26.99 3.34
N LYS A 390 -15.93 27.45 3.47
CA LYS A 390 -16.29 28.61 4.29
C LYS A 390 -15.92 28.35 5.75
N TYR A 391 -15.09 29.22 6.31
CA TYR A 391 -14.70 29.24 7.71
C TYR A 391 -15.07 30.59 8.35
N THR A 392 -15.75 30.56 9.49
CA THR A 392 -16.15 31.78 10.22
C THR A 392 -15.35 31.83 11.52
N LEU A 393 -14.58 32.89 11.73
CA LEU A 393 -13.81 33.02 12.97
C LEU A 393 -14.73 33.32 14.15
N SER A 394 -14.49 32.64 15.28
CA SER A 394 -15.22 32.89 16.53
C SER A 394 -14.94 34.26 17.14
N SER A 395 -13.78 34.86 16.85
CA SER A 395 -13.28 36.10 17.48
C SER A 395 -13.43 37.36 16.63
N SER A 396 -13.84 37.26 15.36
CA SER A 396 -14.21 38.43 14.54
C SER A 396 -15.18 38.01 13.45
N THR A 397 -16.10 38.89 13.04
CA THR A 397 -17.07 38.69 11.95
C THR A 397 -16.45 38.47 10.56
N ALA A 398 -15.12 38.25 10.47
CA ALA A 398 -14.40 38.02 9.23
C ALA A 398 -14.56 36.58 8.72
N GLU A 399 -15.02 36.44 7.48
CA GLU A 399 -15.11 35.15 6.78
C GLU A 399 -13.77 34.83 6.08
N ILE A 400 -13.26 33.61 6.28
CA ILE A 400 -12.10 33.06 5.56
C ILE A 400 -12.58 31.87 4.71
N GLY A 401 -11.98 31.61 3.56
CA GLY A 401 -12.25 30.36 2.82
C GLY A 401 -13.54 30.35 1.97
N LYS A 402 -13.82 31.38 1.18
CA LYS A 402 -14.85 31.32 0.09
C LYS A 402 -14.25 31.51 -1.29
N LYS A 403 -12.94 31.32 -1.38
CA LYS A 403 -12.14 31.60 -2.56
C LYS A 403 -11.52 30.30 -3.02
N GLY A 404 -11.41 30.16 -4.33
CA GLY A 404 -10.48 29.22 -4.90
C GLY A 404 -9.54 29.93 -5.84
N GLY A 405 -8.49 29.23 -6.25
CA GLY A 405 -7.55 29.77 -7.20
C GLY A 405 -6.67 28.67 -7.79
N LEU A 406 -5.82 29.10 -8.71
CA LEU A 406 -4.89 28.20 -9.37
C LEU A 406 -3.88 27.63 -8.38
N THR A 407 -3.63 26.34 -8.51
CA THR A 407 -2.58 25.64 -7.78
C THR A 407 -1.61 25.00 -8.74
N PHE A 408 -0.33 24.99 -8.35
CA PHE A 408 0.74 24.30 -9.07
C PHE A 408 1.44 23.38 -8.10
N GLY A 409 1.55 22.10 -8.46
CA GLY A 409 2.15 21.06 -7.63
C GLY A 409 3.33 20.41 -8.33
N THR A 410 4.34 20.05 -7.56
CA THR A 410 5.38 19.11 -7.95
C THR A 410 5.54 18.07 -6.86
N GLY A 411 6.05 16.89 -7.17
CA GLY A 411 6.26 15.87 -6.15
C GLY A 411 7.23 14.80 -6.59
N ILE A 412 7.88 14.18 -5.60
CA ILE A 412 8.71 12.99 -5.79
C ILE A 412 8.02 11.79 -5.16
N SER A 413 8.24 10.62 -5.76
CA SER A 413 7.66 9.38 -5.27
C SER A 413 8.59 8.21 -5.45
N MET A 414 8.42 7.21 -4.58
CA MET A 414 9.04 5.90 -4.71
C MET A 414 7.93 4.87 -4.79
N ASN A 415 7.88 4.13 -5.89
CA ASN A 415 6.85 3.14 -6.17
C ASN A 415 7.46 1.75 -6.05
N TYR A 416 6.71 0.85 -5.41
CA TYR A 416 7.01 -0.56 -5.29
C TYR A 416 5.88 -1.36 -5.91
N LEU A 417 6.20 -2.10 -6.98
CA LEU A 417 5.32 -3.04 -7.65
C LEU A 417 5.28 -4.33 -6.83
N VAL A 418 4.13 -4.58 -6.20
CA VAL A 418 3.89 -5.75 -5.37
C VAL A 418 3.48 -6.95 -6.24
N LYS A 419 2.62 -6.69 -7.22
CA LYS A 419 2.11 -7.62 -8.25
C LYS A 419 1.98 -6.86 -9.57
N GLN A 420 1.84 -7.55 -10.70
CA GLN A 420 1.74 -6.90 -12.02
C GLN A 420 0.67 -5.79 -12.07
N ASN A 421 -0.43 -5.96 -11.33
CA ASN A 421 -1.54 -5.00 -11.28
C ASN A 421 -1.67 -4.25 -9.95
N PHE A 422 -0.69 -4.35 -9.04
CA PHE A 422 -0.78 -3.74 -7.71
C PHE A 422 0.55 -3.15 -7.26
N GLY A 423 0.52 -1.88 -6.87
CA GLY A 423 1.68 -1.19 -6.32
C GLY A 423 1.36 -0.31 -5.13
N VAL A 424 2.38 -0.09 -4.32
CA VAL A 424 2.38 0.88 -3.23
C VAL A 424 3.32 2.01 -3.61
N ARG A 425 2.93 3.25 -3.35
CA ARG A 425 3.75 4.44 -3.63
C ARG A 425 3.87 5.26 -2.36
N PHE A 426 5.08 5.68 -2.03
CA PHE A 426 5.37 6.69 -1.02
C PHE A 426 5.73 7.99 -1.73
N PHE A 427 5.24 9.13 -1.24
CA PHE A 427 5.45 10.40 -1.92
C PHE A 427 5.70 11.57 -0.96
N VAL A 428 6.32 12.60 -1.51
CA VAL A 428 6.43 13.93 -0.95
C VAL A 428 6.03 14.92 -2.04
N ASP A 429 4.90 15.58 -1.84
CA ASP A 429 4.32 16.56 -2.76
C ASP A 429 4.49 17.97 -2.21
N TYR A 430 4.75 18.92 -3.09
CA TYR A 430 4.88 20.33 -2.79
C TYR A 430 3.92 21.11 -3.70
N ASN A 431 2.91 21.73 -3.09
CA ASN A 431 1.86 22.45 -3.79
C ASN A 431 1.91 23.95 -3.45
N LEU A 432 1.79 24.78 -4.48
CA LEU A 432 1.57 26.21 -4.36
C LEU A 432 0.07 26.45 -4.28
N LEU A 433 -0.39 27.00 -3.17
CA LEU A 433 -1.79 27.32 -2.92
C LEU A 433 -2.02 28.84 -2.93
N PRO A 434 -3.18 29.30 -3.40
CA PRO A 434 -3.57 30.70 -3.22
C PRO A 434 -3.89 30.98 -1.74
N SER A 435 -3.73 32.23 -1.30
CA SER A 435 -4.09 32.61 0.06
C SER A 435 -5.60 32.44 0.34
N PRO A 436 -5.99 31.83 1.48
CA PRO A 436 -7.38 31.71 1.90
C PRO A 436 -7.98 33.03 2.40
N VAL A 437 -7.14 34.06 2.64
CA VAL A 437 -7.54 35.37 3.17
C VAL A 437 -7.98 36.31 2.02
N PRO A 438 -9.17 36.95 2.11
CA PRO A 438 -9.63 37.94 1.13
C PRO A 438 -8.64 39.11 0.98
N GLY A 439 -8.37 39.54 -0.26
CA GLY A 439 -7.48 40.68 -0.55
C GLY A 439 -5.97 40.38 -0.55
N ASN A 440 -5.56 39.20 -0.08
CA ASN A 440 -4.15 38.79 -0.10
C ASN A 440 -3.83 37.94 -1.34
N CYS A 441 -2.84 38.35 -2.13
CA CYS A 441 -2.38 37.66 -3.35
C CYS A 441 -1.12 36.80 -3.14
N THR A 442 -0.71 36.58 -1.89
CA THR A 442 0.47 35.75 -1.61
C THR A 442 0.20 34.27 -1.93
N ILE A 443 1.20 33.65 -2.57
CA ILE A 443 1.26 32.21 -2.81
C ILE A 443 1.80 31.56 -1.54
N LYS A 444 1.19 30.45 -1.14
CA LYS A 444 1.59 29.67 0.04
C LYS A 444 2.09 28.30 -0.38
N HIS A 445 2.93 27.73 0.46
CA HIS A 445 3.58 26.44 0.22
C HIS A 445 2.94 25.38 1.11
N LEU A 446 2.41 24.33 0.49
CA LEU A 446 1.89 23.17 1.17
C LEU A 446 2.76 21.96 0.85
N LEU A 447 3.38 21.38 1.86
CA LEU A 447 4.10 20.12 1.76
C LEU A 447 3.17 18.98 2.20
N THR A 448 2.98 17.96 1.37
CA THR A 448 2.22 16.76 1.72
C THR A 448 3.13 15.56 1.69
N THR A 449 3.24 14.82 2.78
CA THR A 449 3.95 13.54 2.82
C THR A 449 2.94 12.42 3.00
N GLY A 450 3.14 11.30 2.32
CA GLY A 450 2.12 10.26 2.38
C GLY A 450 2.42 8.99 1.60
N GLY A 451 1.39 8.17 1.52
CA GLY A 451 1.38 6.90 0.82
C GLY A 451 0.13 6.77 -0.06
N SER A 452 0.25 5.95 -1.09
CA SER A 452 -0.86 5.60 -1.97
C SER A 452 -0.81 4.13 -2.33
N VAL A 453 -1.99 3.57 -2.53
CA VAL A 453 -2.19 2.19 -2.96
C VAL A 453 -2.84 2.23 -4.33
N ASN A 454 -2.21 1.57 -5.29
CA ASN A 454 -2.46 1.77 -6.70
C ASN A 454 -2.75 0.45 -7.41
N VAL A 455 -3.84 0.42 -8.17
CA VAL A 455 -4.10 -0.61 -9.17
C VAL A 455 -3.38 -0.20 -10.45
N GLN A 456 -2.64 -1.12 -11.07
CA GLN A 456 -1.86 -0.89 -12.29
C GLN A 456 -2.46 -1.62 -13.50
N PHE A 457 -2.36 -1.01 -14.68
CA PHE A 457 -2.96 -1.53 -15.91
C PHE A 457 -2.21 -1.10 -17.19
#